data_AF-V6S908-F1
#
_entry.id   AF-V6S908-F1
#
_cell.length_a   1.000
_cell.length_b   1.000
_cell.length_c   1.000
_cell.angle_alpha   90.00
_cell.angle_beta   90.00
_cell.angle_gamma   90.00
#
_symmetry.space_group_name_H-M   'P 1'
#
loop_
_entity.id
_entity.type
_entity.pdbx_description
1 polymer ?
#
loop_
_entity_poly.entity_id
_entity_poly.type
_entity_poly.pdbx_seq_one_letter_code
_entity_poly.pdbx_strand_id
1 'polypeptide(L)'
;MKKYALLLGALGVVLIAFAFTTNTKQNDQGDKITICHFPAGNKTNGHEITISKKEWPTHQSHHGDYEKTPYGSRGCPCLEEQQPQ
;
A
#
# COMPACT_ATOMS: atom_id res chain seq x y z
N MET A 1 23.43 40.33 31.87
CA MET A 1 23.80 38.92 31.60
C MET A 1 22.61 37.97 31.60
N LYS A 2 21.67 38.02 32.56
CA LYS A 2 20.56 37.03 32.69
C LYS A 2 19.40 37.14 31.68
N LYS A 3 19.29 38.24 30.93
CA LYS A 3 18.21 38.49 29.94
C LYS A 3 18.40 37.82 28.58
N TYR A 4 19.63 37.39 28.25
CA TYR A 4 19.93 36.70 26.98
C TYR A 4 19.78 35.17 27.09
N ALA A 5 19.71 34.63 28.30
CA ALA A 5 19.52 33.19 28.53
C ALA A 5 18.17 32.67 28.00
N LEU A 6 17.12 33.52 28.05
CA LEU A 6 15.80 33.17 27.53
C LEU A 6 15.69 33.31 26.00
N LEU A 7 16.44 34.25 25.40
CA LEU A 7 16.40 34.50 23.95
C LEU A 7 17.17 33.44 23.14
N LEU A 8 18.23 32.86 23.72
CA LEU A 8 18.94 31.74 23.09
C LEU A 8 18.12 30.43 23.12
N GLY A 9 17.21 30.27 24.07
CA GLY A 9 16.34 29.10 24.17
C GLY A 9 15.30 29.01 23.05
N ALA A 10 14.71 30.14 22.63
CA ALA A 10 13.67 30.16 21.61
C ALA A 10 14.21 29.87 20.20
N LEU A 11 15.40 30.39 19.85
CA LEU A 11 16.06 30.14 18.56
C LEU A 11 16.59 28.70 18.42
N GLY A 12 17.07 28.11 19.52
CA GLY A 12 17.54 26.72 19.54
C GLY A 12 16.43 25.69 19.30
N VAL A 13 15.23 25.91 19.85
CA VAL A 13 14.08 25.00 19.72
C VAL A 13 13.52 24.98 18.29
N VAL A 14 13.53 26.12 17.59
CA VAL A 14 13.03 26.21 16.22
C VAL A 14 13.92 25.46 15.23
N LEU A 15 15.26 25.51 15.38
CA LEU A 15 16.19 24.78 14.50
C LEU A 15 16.10 23.25 14.67
N ILE A 16 15.80 22.78 15.87
CA ILE A 16 15.61 21.35 16.16
C ILE A 16 14.34 20.81 15.48
N ALA A 17 13.27 21.61 15.39
CA ALA A 17 12.01 21.18 14.75
C ALA A 17 12.13 20.96 13.23
N PHE A 18 13.00 21.71 12.53
CA PHE A 18 13.19 21.56 11.08
C PHE A 18 14.04 20.34 10.68
N ALA A 19 14.83 19.77 11.59
CA ALA A 19 15.66 18.60 11.30
C ALA A 19 14.87 17.27 11.23
N PHE A 20 13.62 17.24 11.72
CA PHE A 20 12.82 16.01 11.79
C PHE A 20 11.86 15.80 10.60
N THR A 21 11.73 16.75 9.67
CA THR A 21 10.93 16.55 8.44
C THR A 21 11.76 15.86 7.36
N THR A 22 12.32 14.69 7.66
CA THR A 22 12.97 13.87 6.64
C THR A 22 11.89 13.23 5.77
N ASN A 23 11.81 13.68 4.51
CA ASN A 23 10.99 13.07 3.48
C ASN A 23 11.58 11.70 3.14
N THR A 24 11.20 10.67 3.89
CA THR A 24 11.47 9.30 3.50
C THR A 24 10.58 8.97 2.30
N LYS A 25 11.12 9.11 1.08
CA LYS A 25 10.60 8.34 -0.05
C LYS A 25 10.88 6.87 0.28
N GLN A 26 9.98 6.23 1.03
CA GLN A 26 9.97 4.78 1.14
C GLN A 26 9.73 4.24 -0.27
N ASN A 27 10.79 3.72 -0.88
CA ASN A 27 10.67 2.90 -2.07
C ASN A 27 9.95 1.63 -1.63
N ASP A 28 8.65 1.63 -1.85
CA ASP A 28 7.70 0.76 -1.18
C ASP A 28 7.60 -0.61 -1.85
N GLN A 29 8.75 -1.27 -2.00
CA GLN A 29 8.84 -2.69 -2.36
C GLN A 29 8.45 -3.56 -1.16
N GLY A 30 7.30 -3.28 -0.56
CA GLY A 30 6.72 -4.10 0.51
C GLY A 30 6.40 -5.51 0.02
N ASP A 31 5.99 -6.37 0.96
CA ASP A 31 5.50 -7.73 0.67
C ASP A 31 4.56 -7.70 -0.52
N LYS A 32 4.74 -8.61 -1.47
CA LYS A 32 3.86 -8.73 -2.63
C LYS A 32 2.90 -9.90 -2.44
N ILE A 33 1.67 -9.71 -2.90
CA ILE A 33 0.66 -10.76 -2.92
C ILE A 33 0.11 -10.91 -4.35
N THR A 34 -0.26 -12.13 -4.70
CA THR A 34 -0.98 -12.41 -5.95
C THR A 34 -2.48 -12.39 -5.67
N ILE A 35 -3.23 -11.69 -6.52
CA ILE A 35 -4.67 -11.52 -6.38
C ILE A 35 -5.37 -11.87 -7.70
N CYS A 36 -6.63 -12.26 -7.61
CA CYS A 36 -7.56 -12.27 -8.72
C CYS A 36 -8.13 -10.86 -8.91
N HIS A 37 -7.81 -10.20 -10.03
CA HIS A 37 -8.24 -8.83 -10.31
C HIS A 37 -9.37 -8.80 -11.33
N PHE A 38 -10.43 -8.04 -11.02
CA PHE A 38 -11.59 -7.83 -11.90
C PHE A 38 -11.72 -6.35 -12.28
N PRO A 39 -11.25 -5.94 -13.48
CA PRO A 39 -11.25 -4.56 -13.91
C PRO A 39 -12.63 -3.88 -13.78
N ALA A 40 -12.61 -2.60 -13.39
CA ALA A 40 -13.82 -1.80 -13.39
C ALA A 40 -14.39 -1.69 -14.82
N GLY A 41 -15.67 -2.04 -14.99
CA GLY A 41 -16.33 -2.06 -16.29
C GLY A 41 -16.20 -3.38 -17.06
N ASN A 42 -15.36 -4.32 -16.64
CA ASN A 42 -15.28 -5.66 -17.25
C ASN A 42 -15.06 -6.75 -16.17
N LYS A 43 -16.13 -7.04 -15.41
CA LYS A 43 -16.11 -8.03 -14.33
C LYS A 43 -16.04 -9.48 -14.81
N THR A 44 -16.17 -9.73 -16.11
CA THR A 44 -15.99 -11.05 -16.73
C THR A 44 -14.54 -11.32 -17.14
N ASN A 45 -13.66 -10.31 -17.15
CA ASN A 45 -12.24 -10.48 -17.48
C ASN A 45 -11.38 -10.51 -16.22
N GLY A 46 -11.61 -11.53 -15.39
CA GLY A 46 -10.77 -11.80 -14.22
C GLY A 46 -9.41 -12.33 -14.63
N HIS A 47 -8.32 -11.78 -14.08
CA HIS A 47 -6.98 -12.30 -14.30
C HIS A 47 -6.08 -12.12 -13.07
N GLU A 48 -4.98 -12.85 -13.01
CA GLU A 48 -4.04 -12.76 -11.90
C GLU A 48 -3.07 -11.59 -12.08
N ILE A 49 -2.89 -10.79 -11.02
CA ILE A 49 -1.85 -9.77 -10.95
C ILE A 49 -1.10 -9.89 -9.62
N THR A 50 0.13 -9.38 -9.58
CA THR A 50 0.90 -9.28 -8.35
C THR A 50 1.02 -7.82 -7.96
N ILE A 51 0.53 -7.50 -6.77
CA ILE A 51 0.50 -6.13 -6.23
C ILE A 51 1.33 -6.05 -4.95
N SER A 52 1.65 -4.83 -4.52
CA SER A 52 2.12 -4.61 -3.16
C SER A 52 0.98 -4.92 -2.18
N LYS A 53 1.29 -5.54 -1.05
CA LYS A 53 0.34 -5.83 0.03
C LYS A 53 -0.30 -4.56 0.59
N LYS A 54 0.34 -3.40 0.42
CA LYS A 54 -0.22 -2.10 0.79
C LYS A 54 -1.37 -1.66 -0.11
N GLU A 55 -1.42 -2.16 -1.34
CA GLU A 55 -2.48 -1.88 -2.31
C GLU A 55 -3.70 -2.80 -2.08
N TRP A 56 -3.52 -3.91 -1.35
CA TRP A 56 -4.56 -4.91 -1.11
C TRP A 56 -5.87 -4.34 -0.54
N PRO A 57 -5.88 -3.45 0.48
CA PRO A 57 -7.14 -2.92 1.01
C PRO A 57 -7.98 -2.23 -0.07
N THR A 58 -7.35 -1.54 -1.02
CA THR A 58 -8.03 -0.90 -2.14
C THR A 58 -8.60 -1.92 -3.11
N HIS A 59 -7.77 -2.90 -3.49
CA HIS A 59 -8.18 -3.99 -4.38
C HIS A 59 -9.36 -4.79 -3.79
N GLN A 60 -9.32 -5.11 -2.50
CA GLN A 60 -10.39 -5.84 -1.82
C GLN A 60 -11.69 -5.03 -1.72
N SER A 61 -11.62 -3.79 -1.22
CA SER A 61 -12.83 -3.03 -0.87
C SER A 61 -13.45 -2.27 -2.05
N HIS A 62 -12.64 -1.79 -3.00
CA HIS A 62 -13.10 -0.96 -4.10
C HIS A 62 -13.20 -1.73 -5.42
N HIS A 63 -12.28 -2.66 -5.68
CA HIS A 63 -12.29 -3.44 -6.92
C HIS A 63 -13.02 -4.79 -6.75
N GLY A 64 -13.19 -5.26 -5.51
CA GLY A 64 -13.80 -6.56 -5.24
C GLY A 64 -12.88 -7.72 -5.65
N ASP A 65 -11.58 -7.48 -5.56
CA ASP A 65 -10.55 -8.48 -5.88
C ASP A 65 -10.40 -9.48 -4.73
N TYR A 66 -9.80 -10.63 -5.03
CA TYR A 66 -9.63 -11.74 -4.08
C TYR A 66 -8.16 -12.13 -3.94
N GLU A 67 -7.69 -12.32 -2.71
CA GLU A 67 -6.32 -12.80 -2.46
C GLU A 67 -6.19 -14.27 -2.84
N LYS A 68 -5.13 -14.62 -3.57
CA LYS A 68 -4.81 -16.00 -3.92
C LYS A 68 -4.10 -16.66 -2.75
N THR A 69 -4.67 -17.76 -2.24
CA THR A 69 -4.00 -18.58 -1.21
C THR A 69 -3.46 -19.88 -1.81
N PRO A 70 -2.47 -20.53 -1.17
CA PRO A 70 -1.90 -21.80 -1.64
C PRO A 70 -2.93 -22.93 -1.79
N TYR A 71 -4.08 -22.84 -1.13
CA TYR A 71 -5.15 -23.85 -1.19
C TYR A 71 -6.21 -23.54 -2.25
N GLY A 72 -5.91 -22.62 -3.17
CA GLY A 72 -6.91 -22.00 -4.01
C GLY A 72 -7.73 -21.01 -3.21
N SER A 73 -8.07 -19.89 -3.83
CA SER A 73 -9.08 -18.99 -3.31
C SER A 73 -10.40 -19.76 -3.38
N ARG A 74 -10.88 -20.28 -2.24
CA ARG A 74 -12.20 -20.91 -2.14
C ARG A 74 -13.24 -19.89 -2.60
N GLY A 75 -13.60 -19.93 -3.88
CA GLY A 75 -14.51 -18.99 -4.53
C GLY A 75 -13.88 -17.97 -5.50
N CYS A 76 -12.65 -18.13 -6.01
CA CYS A 76 -12.17 -17.23 -7.06
C CYS A 76 -12.37 -17.79 -8.49
N PRO A 77 -13.14 -17.10 -9.35
CA PRO A 77 -13.48 -17.57 -10.70
C PRO A 77 -12.38 -17.40 -11.76
N CYS A 78 -11.23 -16.75 -11.47
CA CYS A 78 -10.24 -16.47 -12.52
C CYS A 78 -9.48 -17.72 -13.03
N LEU A 79 -9.40 -18.79 -12.24
CA LEU A 79 -8.77 -20.05 -12.66
C LEU A 79 -9.76 -21.03 -13.32
N GLU A 80 -11.04 -20.94 -12.97
CA GLU A 80 -12.09 -21.78 -13.58
C GLU A 80 -12.30 -21.39 -15.06
N GLU A 81 -12.07 -20.13 -15.43
CA GLU A 81 -12.37 -19.60 -16.77
C GLU A 81 -11.20 -19.66 -17.78
N GLN A 82 -10.02 -20.17 -17.40
CA GLN A 82 -8.84 -20.23 -18.29
C GLN A 82 -8.24 -21.62 -18.53
N GLN A 83 -8.87 -22.70 -18.05
CA GLN A 83 -8.53 -24.04 -18.52
C GLN A 83 -9.43 -24.43 -19.69
N PRO A 84 -8.89 -24.69 -20.89
CA PRO A 84 -9.67 -25.30 -21.96
C PRO A 84 -10.18 -26.65 -21.48
N GLN A 85 -11.50 -26.84 -21.57
CA GLN A 85 -12.13 -28.16 -21.61
C GLN A 85 -11.92 -28.72 -23.02
#